data_AF-A0A935WA59-F1
#
_entry.id   AF-A0A935WA59-F1
#
_cell.length_a   1.000
_cell.length_b   1.000
_cell.length_c   1.000
_cell.angle_alpha   90.00
_cell.angle_beta   90.00
_cell.angle_gamma   90.00
#
_symmetry.space_group_name_H-M   'P 1'
#
loop_
_entity.id
_entity.type
_entity.pdbx_description
1 polymer ?
#
loop_
_entity_poly.entity_id
_entity_poly.type
_entity_poly.pdbx_seq_one_letter_code
_entity_poly.pdbx_strand_id
1 'polypeptide(L)'
;MDYEISKLNKVIRGGHKASYDKKIIHSILDSSEICNIAFSIEGKAYVQPINFGRDGETLYLHGSQQNRMTSALIEAEEVCLSVMYLDSIKLTRSAFHHSVNFRSVIVFGKVRELKTNEEKLIGLKALINHFVPNRWDFCRPPNENELKATRVLAIDIESASAKIADTPPKDNVEDYKLDYWSGEFPIKTICEFPIPDKNIKDGVPIPQHVLDFYEKNKNGF
;
A
#
# COMPACT_ATOMS: atom_id res chain seq x y z
N MET A 1 -15.11 11.53 7.40
CA MET A 1 -15.97 11.03 6.30
C MET A 1 -15.57 9.59 6.17
N ASP A 2 -16.55 8.70 6.20
CA ASP A 2 -16.31 7.28 6.39
C ASP A 2 -16.77 6.53 5.14
N TYR A 3 -16.17 5.37 4.88
CA TYR A 3 -16.75 4.40 3.97
C TYR A 3 -17.98 3.78 4.59
N GLU A 4 -19.02 3.55 3.78
CA GLU A 4 -20.20 2.84 4.23
C GLU A 4 -19.84 1.42 4.66
N ILE A 5 -20.39 0.99 5.80
CA ILE A 5 -20.18 -0.35 6.34
C ILE A 5 -21.22 -1.29 5.71
N SER A 6 -20.74 -2.24 4.92
CA SER A 6 -21.55 -3.25 4.25
C SER A 6 -21.13 -4.66 4.67
N LYS A 7 -21.83 -5.70 4.18
CA LYS A 7 -21.40 -7.09 4.38
C LYS A 7 -20.02 -7.37 3.76
N LEU A 8 -19.60 -6.58 2.78
CA LEU A 8 -18.36 -6.77 2.03
C LEU A 8 -17.12 -6.35 2.85
N ASN A 9 -17.15 -5.17 3.47
CA ASN A 9 -15.99 -4.60 4.17
C ASN A 9 -16.03 -4.75 5.70
N LYS A 10 -17.16 -5.18 6.29
CA LYS A 10 -17.32 -5.27 7.75
C LYS A 10 -16.35 -6.29 8.36
N VAL A 11 -15.47 -5.80 9.22
CA VAL A 11 -14.56 -6.64 10.01
C VAL A 11 -15.34 -7.38 11.10
N ILE A 12 -15.38 -8.71 11.02
CA ILE A 12 -16.08 -9.56 12.00
C ILE A 12 -15.21 -9.84 13.23
N ARG A 13 -14.07 -10.53 13.04
CA ARG A 13 -13.18 -10.88 14.17
C ARG A 13 -12.33 -9.68 14.58
N GLY A 14 -12.52 -9.22 15.81
CA GLY A 14 -11.78 -8.07 16.35
C GLY A 14 -12.31 -6.74 15.81
N GLY A 15 -13.63 -6.60 15.66
CA GLY A 15 -14.27 -5.40 15.08
C GLY A 15 -13.98 -4.09 15.83
N HIS A 16 -13.60 -4.13 17.11
CA HIS A 16 -13.15 -2.93 17.85
C HIS A 16 -11.84 -2.33 17.29
N LYS A 17 -11.10 -3.09 16.46
CA LYS A 17 -9.90 -2.66 15.74
C LYS A 17 -10.20 -2.08 14.37
N ALA A 18 -11.47 -2.11 13.94
CA ALA A 18 -11.85 -1.67 12.61
C ALA A 18 -11.96 -0.14 12.56
N SER A 19 -11.47 0.44 11.47
CA SER A 19 -11.75 1.83 11.12
C SER A 19 -12.28 1.89 9.69
N TYR A 20 -13.27 2.74 9.48
CA TYR A 20 -13.84 3.04 8.16
C TYR A 20 -13.62 4.52 7.79
N ASP A 21 -12.88 5.27 8.61
CA ASP A 21 -12.53 6.66 8.35
C ASP A 21 -11.64 6.74 7.10
N LYS A 22 -12.06 7.53 6.10
CA LYS A 22 -11.34 7.69 4.83
C LYS A 22 -9.93 8.24 5.04
N LYS A 23 -9.73 9.19 5.95
CA LYS A 23 -8.40 9.77 6.21
C LYS A 23 -7.44 8.73 6.77
N ILE A 24 -7.91 7.90 7.71
CA ILE A 24 -7.09 6.81 8.28
C ILE A 24 -6.73 5.81 7.18
N ILE A 25 -7.72 5.34 6.42
CA ILE A 25 -7.51 4.36 5.33
C ILE A 25 -6.56 4.90 4.27
N HIS A 26 -6.79 6.13 3.80
CA HIS A 26 -5.95 6.79 2.81
C HIS A 26 -4.53 7.00 3.34
N SER A 27 -4.35 7.37 4.60
CA SER A 27 -3.00 7.52 5.18
C SER A 27 -2.21 6.21 5.18
N ILE A 28 -2.86 5.06 5.40
CA ILE A 28 -2.19 3.75 5.36
C ILE A 28 -1.83 3.38 3.91
N LEU A 29 -2.72 3.65 2.95
CA LEU A 29 -2.43 3.46 1.52
C LEU A 29 -1.28 4.35 1.06
N ASP A 30 -1.27 5.62 1.46
CA ASP A 30 -0.24 6.61 1.11
C ASP A 30 1.12 6.33 1.73
N SER A 31 1.16 5.49 2.77
CA SER A 31 2.42 5.08 3.39
C SER A 31 3.08 3.93 2.61
N SER A 32 2.44 3.38 1.56
CA SER A 32 2.88 2.20 0.81
C SER A 32 3.07 2.41 -0.67
N GLU A 33 4.18 1.94 -1.21
CA GLU A 33 4.42 1.90 -2.65
C GLU A 33 3.95 0.59 -3.28
N ILE A 34 3.61 -0.43 -2.48
CA ILE A 34 3.29 -1.80 -2.92
C ILE A 34 1.98 -2.26 -2.27
N CYS A 35 1.09 -2.84 -3.05
CA CYS A 35 -0.07 -3.57 -2.53
C CYS A 35 -0.03 -5.03 -2.97
N ASN A 36 -0.77 -5.88 -2.26
CA ASN A 36 -1.05 -7.24 -2.69
C ASN A 36 -2.43 -7.28 -3.34
N ILE A 37 -2.49 -7.57 -4.63
CA ILE A 37 -3.71 -7.59 -5.41
C ILE A 37 -4.21 -9.01 -5.59
N ALA A 38 -5.48 -9.25 -5.30
CA ALA A 38 -6.13 -10.55 -5.47
C ALA A 38 -6.88 -10.58 -6.80
N PHE A 39 -6.77 -11.70 -7.52
CA PHE A 39 -7.47 -11.95 -8.76
C PHE A 39 -7.66 -13.46 -8.97
N SER A 40 -8.55 -13.84 -9.88
CA SER A 40 -8.83 -15.24 -10.20
C SER A 40 -8.65 -15.51 -11.69
N ILE A 41 -8.03 -16.64 -12.02
CA ILE A 41 -7.93 -17.12 -13.41
C ILE A 41 -8.35 -18.58 -13.40
N GLU A 42 -9.33 -18.95 -14.23
CA GLU A 42 -9.83 -20.33 -14.36
C GLU A 42 -10.18 -20.97 -13.00
N GLY A 43 -10.87 -20.20 -12.15
CA GLY A 43 -11.28 -20.64 -10.81
C GLY A 43 -10.16 -20.77 -9.78
N LYS A 44 -8.90 -20.44 -10.12
CA LYS A 44 -7.78 -20.42 -9.18
C LYS A 44 -7.54 -19.02 -8.66
N ALA A 45 -7.43 -18.89 -7.34
CA ALA A 45 -7.11 -17.63 -6.67
C ALA A 45 -5.60 -17.34 -6.74
N TYR A 46 -5.27 -16.09 -7.04
CA TYR A 46 -3.92 -15.56 -7.07
C TYR A 46 -3.81 -14.32 -6.18
N VAL A 47 -2.61 -14.09 -5.67
CA VAL A 47 -2.22 -12.84 -5.03
C VAL A 47 -0.88 -12.42 -5.62
N GLN A 48 -0.78 -11.17 -6.07
CA GLN A 48 0.44 -10.62 -6.65
C GLN A 48 0.82 -9.30 -5.97
N PRO A 49 2.05 -9.16 -5.46
CA PRO A 49 2.58 -7.87 -5.09
C PRO A 49 2.78 -7.00 -6.33
N ILE A 50 2.32 -5.76 -6.29
CA ILE A 50 2.50 -4.80 -7.37
C ILE A 50 2.58 -3.38 -6.81
N ASN A 51 3.34 -2.52 -7.49
CA ASN A 51 3.30 -1.11 -7.17
C ASN A 51 1.98 -0.46 -7.57
N PHE A 52 1.55 0.52 -6.79
CA PHE A 52 0.38 1.34 -7.09
C PHE A 52 0.67 2.81 -6.74
N GLY A 53 -0.21 3.69 -7.17
CA GLY A 53 -0.31 5.01 -6.55
C GLY A 53 -1.75 5.48 -6.40
N ARG A 54 -1.98 6.43 -5.52
CA ARG A 54 -3.30 7.00 -5.25
C ARG A 54 -3.34 8.47 -5.65
N ASP A 55 -4.43 8.87 -6.29
CA ASP A 55 -4.82 10.27 -6.42
C ASP A 55 -6.30 10.39 -6.08
N GLY A 56 -6.61 11.16 -5.03
CA GLY A 56 -7.96 11.22 -4.47
C GLY A 56 -8.53 9.83 -4.14
N GLU A 57 -9.69 9.48 -4.70
CA GLU A 57 -10.35 8.20 -4.43
C GLU A 57 -10.05 7.13 -5.48
N THR A 58 -9.04 7.35 -6.33
CA THR A 58 -8.64 6.42 -7.38
C THR A 58 -7.22 5.90 -7.14
N LEU A 59 -7.05 4.59 -7.27
CA LEU A 59 -5.75 3.92 -7.29
C LEU A 59 -5.35 3.63 -8.74
N TYR A 60 -4.07 3.68 -9.04
CA TYR A 60 -3.52 3.46 -10.36
C TYR A 60 -2.49 2.34 -10.33
N LEU A 61 -2.57 1.46 -11.32
CA LEU A 61 -1.63 0.39 -11.56
C LEU A 61 -1.14 0.47 -13.00
N HIS A 62 0.05 -0.07 -13.25
CA HIS A 62 0.51 -0.27 -14.61
C HIS A 62 1.10 -1.67 -14.79
N GLY A 63 1.17 -2.11 -16.03
CA GLY A 63 1.79 -3.38 -16.39
C GLY A 63 2.02 -3.47 -17.90
N SER A 64 2.65 -4.54 -18.34
CA SER A 64 2.71 -4.83 -19.77
C SER A 64 1.31 -5.19 -20.29
N GLN A 65 1.06 -4.96 -21.58
CA GLN A 65 -0.18 -5.36 -22.25
C GLN A 65 -0.47 -6.88 -22.16
N GLN A 66 0.57 -7.69 -21.97
CA GLN A 66 0.49 -9.16 -21.86
C GLN A 66 0.39 -9.65 -20.42
N ASN A 67 0.28 -8.75 -19.44
CA ASN A 67 0.23 -9.12 -18.04
C ASN A 67 -1.13 -9.77 -17.70
N ARG A 68 -1.10 -11.07 -17.41
CA ARG A 68 -2.27 -11.89 -17.05
C ARG A 68 -3.10 -11.30 -15.90
N MET A 69 -2.46 -10.68 -14.91
CA MET A 69 -3.16 -10.07 -13.77
C MET A 69 -4.01 -8.91 -14.27
N THR A 70 -3.43 -7.99 -15.05
CA THR A 70 -4.19 -6.84 -15.55
C THR A 70 -5.33 -7.24 -16.48
N SER A 71 -5.16 -8.29 -17.28
CA SER A 71 -6.24 -8.83 -18.11
C SER A 71 -7.38 -9.42 -17.26
N ALA A 72 -7.06 -10.19 -16.23
CA ALA A 72 -8.05 -10.76 -15.31
C ALA A 72 -8.84 -9.68 -14.55
N LEU A 73 -8.16 -8.59 -14.13
CA LEU A 73 -8.83 -7.46 -13.47
C LEU A 73 -9.77 -6.70 -14.41
N ILE A 74 -9.39 -6.52 -15.68
CA ILE A 74 -10.26 -5.89 -16.68
C ILE A 74 -11.50 -6.76 -16.93
N GLU A 75 -11.31 -8.08 -17.07
CA GLU A 75 -12.42 -9.01 -17.30
C GLU A 75 -13.39 -9.06 -16.11
N ALA A 76 -12.88 -9.01 -14.89
CA ALA A 76 -13.70 -9.00 -13.68
C ALA A 76 -14.40 -7.66 -13.44
N GLU A 77 -13.87 -6.55 -13.97
CA GLU A 77 -14.27 -5.16 -13.68
C GLU A 77 -14.23 -4.76 -12.19
N GLU A 78 -13.75 -5.65 -11.33
CA GLU A 78 -13.67 -5.50 -9.89
C GLU A 78 -12.33 -6.03 -9.35
N VAL A 79 -11.94 -5.53 -8.19
CA VAL A 79 -10.71 -5.96 -7.53
C VAL A 79 -10.79 -5.88 -6.02
N CYS A 80 -10.06 -6.78 -5.37
CA CYS A 80 -9.71 -6.67 -3.96
C CYS A 80 -8.20 -6.53 -3.82
N LEU A 81 -7.74 -5.54 -3.06
CA LEU A 81 -6.32 -5.36 -2.74
C LEU A 81 -6.10 -5.08 -1.27
N SER A 82 -4.87 -5.34 -0.82
CA SER A 82 -4.46 -5.17 0.57
C SER A 82 -3.10 -4.49 0.71
N VAL A 83 -3.00 -3.65 1.74
CA VAL A 83 -1.75 -3.04 2.23
C VAL A 83 -1.65 -3.37 3.71
N MET A 84 -0.45 -3.67 4.21
CA MET A 84 -0.23 -4.00 5.61
C MET A 84 1.16 -3.56 6.08
N TYR A 85 1.21 -3.06 7.32
CA TYR A 85 2.41 -2.74 8.08
C TYR A 85 2.46 -3.53 9.36
N LEU A 86 3.63 -4.09 9.67
CA LEU A 86 3.94 -4.64 10.97
C LEU A 86 4.60 -3.53 11.80
N ASP A 87 3.93 -3.09 12.86
CA ASP A 87 4.39 -1.99 13.70
C ASP A 87 5.14 -2.48 14.95
N SER A 88 4.82 -3.68 15.44
CA SER A 88 5.60 -4.30 16.52
C SER A 88 5.31 -5.79 16.72
N ILE A 89 6.23 -6.48 17.39
CA ILE A 89 6.03 -7.84 17.93
C ILE A 89 5.74 -7.74 19.43
N LYS A 90 4.68 -8.41 19.88
CA LYS A 90 4.25 -8.44 21.29
C LYS A 90 4.50 -9.80 21.90
N LEU A 91 5.40 -9.84 22.87
CA LEU A 91 5.70 -11.03 23.65
C LEU A 91 5.00 -10.96 25.01
N THR A 92 4.34 -12.05 25.36
CA THR A 92 3.60 -12.27 26.60
C THR A 92 4.24 -13.42 27.37
N ARG A 93 3.86 -13.60 28.64
CA ARG A 93 4.35 -14.70 29.47
C ARG A 93 3.73 -16.04 29.06
N SER A 94 2.48 -16.01 28.62
CA SER A 94 1.79 -17.16 28.04
C SER A 94 1.99 -17.23 26.53
N ALA A 95 2.28 -18.43 26.03
CA ALA A 95 2.44 -18.70 24.60
C ALA A 95 1.19 -18.35 23.77
N PHE A 96 0.01 -18.33 24.39
CA PHE A 96 -1.26 -18.11 23.71
C PHE A 96 -1.51 -16.64 23.33
N HIS A 97 -0.93 -15.70 24.07
CA HIS A 97 -1.22 -14.26 23.93
C HIS A 97 -0.19 -13.49 23.09
N HIS A 98 0.80 -14.19 22.53
CA HIS A 98 1.75 -13.60 21.58
C HIS A 98 1.01 -13.03 20.38
N SER A 99 1.40 -11.82 19.96
CA SER A 99 0.72 -11.13 18.86
C SER A 99 1.60 -10.03 18.27
N VAL A 100 1.00 -9.16 17.47
CA VAL A 100 1.66 -8.03 16.81
C VAL A 100 0.78 -6.79 16.88
N ASN A 101 1.40 -5.60 16.86
CA ASN A 101 0.72 -4.39 16.43
C ASN A 101 0.92 -4.24 14.91
N PHE A 102 -0.14 -3.85 14.22
CA PHE A 102 -0.16 -3.76 12.77
C PHE A 102 -1.26 -2.80 12.32
N ARG A 103 -1.09 -2.26 11.12
CA ARG A 103 -2.10 -1.51 10.38
C ARG A 103 -2.31 -2.19 9.04
N SER A 104 -3.54 -2.47 8.66
CA SER A 104 -3.85 -2.99 7.33
C SER A 104 -5.08 -2.33 6.74
N VAL A 105 -5.12 -2.23 5.41
CA VAL A 105 -6.30 -1.82 4.66
C VAL A 105 -6.66 -2.92 3.67
N ILE A 106 -7.96 -3.20 3.57
CA ILE A 106 -8.55 -3.93 2.45
C ILE A 106 -9.38 -2.95 1.64
N VAL A 107 -9.16 -2.90 0.33
CA VAL A 107 -9.91 -2.10 -0.63
C VAL A 107 -10.64 -3.02 -1.60
N PHE A 108 -11.91 -2.71 -1.84
CA PHE A 108 -12.70 -3.21 -2.95
C PHE A 108 -12.96 -2.06 -3.92
N GLY A 109 -12.73 -2.28 -5.20
CA GLY A 109 -12.88 -1.21 -6.18
C GLY A 109 -13.24 -1.70 -7.57
N LYS A 110 -13.70 -0.75 -8.39
CA LYS A 110 -14.03 -0.95 -9.81
C LYS A 110 -12.82 -0.67 -10.69
N VAL A 111 -12.56 -1.56 -11.63
CA VAL A 111 -11.41 -1.50 -12.52
C VAL A 111 -11.81 -0.86 -13.86
N ARG A 112 -11.05 0.13 -14.32
CA ARG A 112 -11.13 0.66 -15.69
C ARG A 112 -9.75 0.73 -16.34
N GLU A 113 -9.64 0.32 -17.59
CA GLU A 113 -8.42 0.51 -18.37
C GLU A 113 -8.38 1.91 -19.00
N LEU A 114 -7.25 2.60 -18.84
CA LEU A 114 -7.01 3.90 -19.47
C LEU A 114 -6.52 3.68 -20.90
N LYS A 115 -7.31 4.13 -21.88
CA LYS A 115 -7.13 3.76 -23.30
C LYS A 115 -6.33 4.82 -24.06
N THR A 116 -6.54 6.09 -23.75
CA THR A 116 -5.86 7.20 -24.43
C THR A 116 -4.49 7.49 -23.80
N ASN A 117 -3.61 8.12 -24.56
CA ASN A 117 -2.30 8.51 -24.03
C ASN A 117 -2.44 9.55 -22.91
N GLU A 118 -3.39 10.47 -23.04
CA GLU A 118 -3.69 11.53 -22.09
C GLU A 118 -4.10 10.94 -20.73
N GLU A 119 -5.02 9.97 -20.73
CA GLU A 119 -5.44 9.27 -19.51
C GLU A 119 -4.28 8.47 -18.90
N LYS A 120 -3.52 7.74 -19.71
CA LYS A 120 -2.35 6.99 -19.24
C LYS A 120 -1.33 7.90 -18.56
N LEU A 121 -1.08 9.08 -19.10
CA LEU A 121 -0.17 10.05 -18.49
C LEU A 121 -0.65 10.52 -17.12
N ILE A 122 -1.97 10.73 -16.93
CA ILE A 122 -2.54 11.06 -15.62
C ILE A 122 -2.27 9.93 -14.62
N GLY A 123 -2.60 8.68 -14.99
CA GLY A 123 -2.41 7.54 -14.10
C GLY A 123 -0.94 7.24 -13.77
N LEU A 124 -0.06 7.34 -14.77
CA LEU A 124 1.38 7.19 -14.56
C LEU A 124 1.96 8.32 -13.69
N LYS A 125 1.48 9.57 -13.86
CA LYS A 125 1.86 10.68 -13.00
C LYS A 125 1.47 10.43 -11.54
N ALA A 126 0.23 9.99 -11.30
CA ALA A 126 -0.25 9.65 -9.97
C ALA A 126 0.63 8.54 -9.33
N LEU A 127 0.93 7.48 -10.09
CA LEU A 127 1.78 6.38 -9.63
C LEU A 127 3.20 6.83 -9.27
N ILE A 128 3.85 7.61 -10.13
CA ILE A 128 5.23 8.07 -9.89
C ILE A 128 5.29 9.05 -8.72
N ASN A 129 4.33 9.98 -8.61
CA ASN A 129 4.29 10.94 -7.52
C ASN A 129 3.88 10.30 -6.18
N HIS A 130 3.22 9.15 -6.21
CA HIS A 130 2.96 8.36 -5.00
C HIS A 130 4.25 7.76 -4.43
N PHE A 131 5.17 7.27 -5.27
CA PHE A 131 6.46 6.74 -4.79
C PHE A 131 7.31 7.82 -4.14
N VAL A 132 7.51 8.93 -4.84
CA VAL A 132 8.24 10.08 -4.34
C VAL A 132 7.50 11.33 -4.81
N PRO A 133 7.01 12.18 -3.89
CA PRO A 133 6.26 13.38 -4.25
C PRO A 133 7.02 14.26 -5.25
N ASN A 134 6.30 14.76 -6.26
CA ASN A 134 6.81 15.60 -7.34
C ASN A 134 7.81 14.93 -8.29
N ARG A 135 8.04 13.62 -8.19
CA ARG A 135 9.06 12.92 -8.99
C ARG A 135 8.81 13.01 -10.50
N TRP A 136 7.54 13.04 -10.93
CA TRP A 136 7.16 13.08 -12.34
C TRP A 136 7.82 14.25 -13.10
N ASP A 137 7.89 15.43 -12.48
CA ASP A 137 8.42 16.64 -13.11
C ASP A 137 9.97 16.67 -13.15
N PHE A 138 10.63 15.68 -12.53
CA PHE A 138 12.09 15.53 -12.49
C PHE A 138 12.58 14.30 -13.28
N CYS A 139 11.77 13.80 -14.21
CA CYS A 139 12.15 12.77 -15.18
C CYS A 139 11.59 13.08 -16.58
N ARG A 140 12.19 12.50 -17.62
CA ARG A 140 11.67 12.62 -18.99
C ARG A 140 10.27 11.97 -19.06
N PRO A 141 9.27 12.62 -19.69
CA PRO A 141 7.97 12.00 -19.95
C PRO A 141 8.10 10.72 -20.79
N PRO A 142 7.21 9.73 -20.62
CA PRO A 142 7.18 8.55 -21.47
C PRO A 142 7.03 8.92 -22.96
N ASN A 143 7.72 8.20 -23.83
CA ASN A 143 7.56 8.31 -25.28
C ASN A 143 6.40 7.43 -25.76
N GLU A 144 6.03 7.55 -27.04
CA GLU A 144 4.89 6.81 -27.60
C GLU A 144 5.04 5.29 -27.52
N ASN A 145 6.24 4.75 -27.70
CA ASN A 145 6.46 3.30 -27.67
C ASN A 145 6.32 2.75 -26.25
N GLU A 146 6.83 3.49 -25.27
CA GLU A 146 6.63 3.21 -23.84
C GLU A 146 5.13 3.21 -23.52
N LEU A 147 4.38 4.24 -23.93
CA LEU A 147 2.92 4.32 -23.70
C LEU A 147 2.12 3.23 -24.42
N LYS A 148 2.52 2.83 -25.63
CA LYS A 148 1.90 1.74 -26.39
C LYS A 148 2.11 0.38 -25.69
N ALA A 149 3.31 0.14 -25.17
CA ALA A 149 3.66 -1.10 -24.48
C ALA A 149 3.07 -1.22 -23.06
N THR A 150 2.69 -0.09 -22.45
CA THR A 150 2.17 -0.03 -21.09
C THR A 150 0.63 -0.01 -21.07
N ARG A 151 0.06 -0.92 -20.29
CA ARG A 151 -1.33 -0.86 -19.83
C ARG A 151 -1.38 -0.11 -18.50
N VAL A 152 -2.36 0.76 -18.35
CA VAL A 152 -2.62 1.49 -17.11
C VAL A 152 -4.05 1.25 -16.69
N LEU A 153 -4.26 0.85 -15.45
CA LEU A 153 -5.57 0.65 -14.86
C LEU A 153 -5.80 1.73 -13.82
N ALA A 154 -7.02 2.23 -13.76
CA ALA A 154 -7.52 3.01 -12.65
C ALA A 154 -8.55 2.20 -11.89
N ILE A 155 -8.53 2.31 -10.56
CA ILE A 155 -9.35 1.56 -9.63
C ILE A 155 -10.05 2.56 -8.72
N ASP A 156 -11.35 2.71 -8.88
CA ASP A 156 -12.15 3.57 -8.01
C ASP A 156 -12.45 2.84 -6.70
N ILE A 157 -12.09 3.46 -5.57
CA ILE A 157 -12.29 2.86 -4.24
C ILE A 157 -13.79 2.92 -3.89
N GLU A 158 -14.49 1.81 -4.09
CA GLU A 158 -15.92 1.70 -3.79
C GLU A 158 -16.17 1.43 -2.30
N SER A 159 -15.36 0.57 -1.70
CA SER A 159 -15.48 0.20 -0.30
C SER A 159 -14.11 -0.15 0.28
N ALA A 160 -13.88 0.22 1.53
CA ALA A 160 -12.65 -0.13 2.22
C ALA A 160 -12.88 -0.33 3.71
N SER A 161 -11.97 -1.05 4.34
CA SER A 161 -11.85 -1.10 5.79
C SER A 161 -10.39 -1.18 6.22
N ALA A 162 -10.07 -0.47 7.30
CA ALA A 162 -8.81 -0.63 8.00
C ALA A 162 -8.99 -1.54 9.22
N LYS A 163 -7.91 -2.24 9.58
CA LYS A 163 -7.79 -2.93 10.86
C LYS A 163 -6.47 -2.54 11.51
N ILE A 164 -6.56 -2.03 12.75
CA ILE A 164 -5.44 -1.45 13.46
C ILE A 164 -5.32 -2.11 14.83
N ALA A 165 -4.18 -2.71 15.11
CA ALA A 165 -3.80 -3.18 16.43
C ALA A 165 -2.61 -2.34 16.91
N ASP A 166 -2.78 -1.65 18.04
CA ASP A 166 -1.82 -0.66 18.56
C ASP A 166 -1.74 -0.68 20.10
N THR A 167 -2.08 -1.82 20.70
CA THR A 167 -2.15 -1.98 22.17
C THR A 167 -0.92 -2.71 22.69
N PRO A 168 -0.46 -2.44 23.93
CA PRO A 168 0.64 -3.17 24.54
C PRO A 168 0.33 -4.68 24.71
N PRO A 169 1.35 -5.52 24.98
CA PRO A 169 1.15 -6.91 25.38
C PRO A 169 0.20 -7.00 26.59
N LYS A 170 -0.64 -8.03 26.61
CA LYS A 170 -1.62 -8.25 27.69
C LYS A 170 -1.60 -9.71 28.10
N ASP A 171 -1.20 -9.96 29.33
CA ASP A 171 -1.26 -11.26 29.99
C ASP A 171 -2.57 -11.40 30.78
N ASN A 172 -2.94 -12.65 31.12
CA ASN A 172 -3.97 -12.87 32.13
C ASN A 172 -3.43 -12.48 33.52
N VAL A 173 -4.33 -12.20 34.47
CA VAL A 173 -3.93 -11.71 35.81
C VAL A 173 -3.05 -12.74 36.55
N GLU A 174 -3.38 -14.02 36.41
CA GLU A 174 -2.65 -15.13 37.03
C GLU A 174 -1.23 -15.31 36.47
N ASP A 175 -0.95 -14.82 35.27
CA ASP A 175 0.33 -15.00 34.59
C ASP A 175 1.37 -13.95 35.03
N TYR A 176 0.96 -12.82 35.62
CA TYR A 176 1.90 -11.75 36.02
C TYR A 176 2.94 -12.19 37.07
N LYS A 177 2.68 -13.28 37.78
CA LYS A 177 3.61 -13.88 38.75
C LYS A 177 4.67 -14.80 38.12
N LEU A 178 4.54 -15.12 36.83
CA LEU A 178 5.47 -16.01 36.15
C LEU A 178 6.77 -15.26 35.81
N ASP A 179 7.90 -15.94 36.00
CA ASP A 179 9.25 -15.42 35.74
C ASP A 179 9.63 -15.44 34.24
N TYR A 180 8.66 -15.16 33.37
CA TYR A 180 8.87 -15.01 31.93
C TYR A 180 8.91 -13.52 31.55
N TRP A 181 9.82 -13.15 30.67
CA TRP A 181 9.88 -11.81 30.11
C TRP A 181 8.66 -11.54 29.21
N SER A 182 8.11 -10.33 29.29
CA SER A 182 6.97 -9.85 28.50
C SER A 182 7.24 -8.40 28.10
N GLY A 183 6.97 -8.05 26.85
CA GLY A 183 7.38 -6.79 26.26
C GLY A 183 7.08 -6.68 24.77
N GLU A 184 7.50 -5.57 24.18
CA GLU A 184 7.21 -5.22 22.79
C GLU A 184 8.49 -4.87 22.05
N PHE A 185 8.60 -5.33 20.79
CA PHE A 185 9.66 -4.93 19.85
C PHE A 185 9.04 -4.03 18.78
N PRO A 186 9.23 -2.70 18.85
CA PRO A 186 8.80 -1.80 17.80
C PRO A 186 9.53 -2.10 16.49
N ILE A 187 8.80 -2.11 15.38
CA ILE A 187 9.31 -2.33 14.04
C ILE A 187 8.99 -1.10 13.21
N LYS A 188 10.00 -0.57 12.52
CA LYS A 188 9.87 0.56 11.61
C LYS A 188 10.59 0.24 10.32
N THR A 189 10.01 0.66 9.21
CA THR A 189 10.73 0.76 7.94
C THR A 189 11.27 2.17 7.81
N ILE A 190 12.51 2.33 7.40
CA ILE A 190 13.17 3.64 7.26
C ILE A 190 13.74 3.78 5.86
N CYS A 191 13.88 5.02 5.39
CA CYS A 191 14.68 5.31 4.21
C CYS A 191 16.13 5.61 4.61
N GLU A 192 17.08 4.95 3.95
CA GLU A 192 18.48 5.37 3.98
C GLU A 192 18.74 6.54 3.02
N PHE A 193 19.91 7.17 3.13
CA PHE A 193 20.26 8.30 2.28
C PHE A 193 20.29 7.88 0.80
N PRO A 194 19.77 8.69 -0.15
CA PRO A 194 19.70 8.30 -1.55
C PRO A 194 21.08 7.99 -2.15
N ILE A 195 21.19 6.84 -2.81
CA ILE A 195 22.42 6.40 -3.47
C ILE A 195 22.31 6.77 -4.96
N PRO A 196 23.20 7.63 -5.50
CA PRO A 196 23.19 7.98 -6.92
C PRO A 196 23.56 6.79 -7.80
N ASP A 197 23.00 6.73 -9.01
CA ASP A 197 23.41 5.76 -10.05
C ASP A 197 24.89 5.98 -10.39
N LYS A 198 25.64 4.89 -10.54
CA LYS A 198 27.03 4.89 -11.02
C LYS A 198 27.21 5.54 -12.39
N ASN A 199 26.15 5.61 -13.20
CA ASN A 199 26.16 6.22 -14.53
C ASN A 199 25.61 7.66 -14.54
N ILE A 200 25.29 8.24 -13.39
CA ILE A 200 24.84 9.63 -13.33
C ILE A 200 25.96 10.55 -13.84
N LYS A 201 25.61 11.59 -14.59
CA LYS A 201 26.60 12.57 -15.04
C LYS A 201 27.20 13.31 -13.84
N ASP A 202 28.49 13.62 -13.92
CA ASP A 202 29.18 14.40 -12.90
C ASP A 202 28.47 15.74 -12.64
N GLY A 203 28.36 16.09 -11.37
CA GLY A 203 27.77 17.35 -10.93
C GLY A 203 26.24 17.41 -10.94
N VAL A 204 25.53 16.33 -11.29
CA VAL A 204 24.07 16.27 -11.13
C VAL A 204 23.72 16.07 -9.65
N PRO A 205 23.08 17.06 -8.98
CA PRO A 205 22.75 16.94 -7.57
C PRO A 205 21.52 16.02 -7.36
N ILE A 206 21.39 15.50 -6.14
CA ILE A 206 20.13 14.89 -5.71
C ILE A 206 19.07 16.01 -5.66
N PRO A 207 17.92 15.86 -6.36
CA PRO A 207 16.88 16.88 -6.32
C PRO A 207 16.32 17.11 -4.92
N GLN A 208 15.94 18.35 -4.60
CA GLN A 208 15.44 18.71 -3.27
C GLN A 208 14.24 17.85 -2.83
N HIS A 209 13.27 17.57 -3.72
CA HIS A 209 12.11 16.74 -3.38
C HIS A 209 12.48 15.31 -2.94
N VAL A 210 13.61 14.77 -3.41
CA VAL A 210 14.12 13.45 -2.98
C VAL A 210 14.75 13.56 -1.59
N LEU A 211 15.48 14.64 -1.31
CA LEU A 211 16.03 14.92 0.02
C LEU A 211 14.90 15.15 1.04
N ASP A 212 13.86 15.90 0.67
CA ASP A 212 12.69 16.14 1.52
C ASP A 212 11.95 14.82 1.83
N PHE A 213 11.82 13.94 0.84
CA PHE A 213 11.27 12.59 1.03
C PHE A 213 12.13 11.75 1.98
N TYR A 214 13.46 11.78 1.83
CA TYR A 214 14.37 11.11 2.77
C TYR A 214 14.22 11.66 4.19
N GLU A 215 14.25 12.99 4.37
CA GLU A 215 14.14 13.65 5.67
C GLU A 215 12.84 13.30 6.40
N LYS A 216 11.73 13.17 5.66
CA LYS A 216 10.44 12.73 6.19
C LYS A 216 10.46 11.27 6.66
N ASN A 217 11.18 10.38 5.97
CA ASN A 217 11.06 8.93 6.15
C ASN A 217 12.27 8.27 6.84
N LYS A 218 13.35 9.01 7.13
CA LYS A 218 14.57 8.47 7.77
C LYS A 218 14.38 7.95 9.21
N ASN A 219 13.31 8.38 9.88
CA ASN A 219 12.96 7.95 11.25
C ASN A 219 11.79 6.95 11.29
N GLY A 220 11.34 6.53 10.11
CA GLY A 220 10.26 5.58 9.87
C GLY A 220 8.85 6.16 9.94
N PHE A 221 7.90 5.35 9.47
CA PHE A 221 6.46 5.63 9.31
C PHE A 221 5.58 4.63 10.07
#